data_AF-A0A2V5QBK2-F1
#
_entry.id   AF-A0A2V5QBK2-F1
#
_cell.length_a   1.000
_cell.length_b   1.000
_cell.length_c   1.000
_cell.angle_alpha   90.00
_cell.angle_beta   90.00
_cell.angle_gamma   90.00
#
_symmetry.space_group_name_H-M   'P 1'
#
loop_
_entity.id
_entity.type
_entity.pdbx_description
1 polymer ?
#
loop_
_entity_poly.entity_id
_entity_poly.type
_entity_poly.pdbx_seq_one_letter_code
_entity_poly.pdbx_strand_id
1 'polypeptide(L)'
;VFQFINTIVDADEPKSAIIRELAGELRRAHAAKGKIAAVVGPAIVRTGAGQHLVRLIESRYVDRLFAGNSFAAYDVERALFGTSLGMNPDLA
;
A
#
# COMPACT_ATOMS: atom_id res chain seq x y z
N VAL A 1 3.28 -15.59 -8.98
CA VAL A 1 3.98 -14.60 -9.83
C VAL A 1 4.72 -13.65 -8.90
N PHE A 2 6.04 -13.56 -9.03
CA PHE A 2 6.87 -12.54 -8.37
C PHE A 2 7.79 -11.99 -9.45
N GLN A 3 7.71 -10.69 -9.71
CA GLN A 3 8.45 -10.04 -10.78
C GLN A 3 9.05 -8.74 -10.24
N PHE A 4 10.35 -8.53 -10.49
CA PHE A 4 10.97 -7.23 -10.33
C PHE A 4 10.57 -6.35 -11.52
N ILE A 5 10.37 -5.05 -11.26
CA ILE A 5 10.03 -4.04 -12.28
C ILE A 5 11.09 -4.12 -13.39
N ASN A 6 10.72 -4.70 -14.53
CA ASN A 6 11.62 -4.96 -15.66
C ASN A 6 11.39 -3.97 -16.82
N THR A 7 10.44 -3.05 -16.65
CA THR A 7 10.16 -1.93 -17.54
C THR A 7 10.64 -0.65 -16.88
N ILE A 8 11.32 0.19 -17.66
CA ILE A 8 11.72 1.54 -17.26
C ILE A 8 10.45 2.26 -16.81
N VAL A 9 10.34 2.59 -15.53
CA VAL A 9 9.23 3.37 -15.00
C VAL A 9 9.41 4.79 -15.50
N ASP A 10 8.76 5.11 -16.60
CA ASP A 10 8.67 6.48 -17.09
C ASP A 10 7.54 7.21 -16.36
N ALA A 11 7.73 8.50 -16.09
CA ALA A 11 6.69 9.34 -15.50
C ALA A 11 5.47 9.47 -16.42
N ASP A 12 5.69 9.32 -17.73
CA ASP A 12 4.69 9.44 -18.80
C ASP A 12 3.92 8.14 -19.09
N GLU A 13 4.28 7.03 -18.42
CA GLU A 13 3.55 5.78 -18.60
C GLU A 13 2.10 5.93 -18.10
N PRO A 14 1.09 5.40 -18.83
CA PRO A 14 -0.32 5.55 -18.45
C PRO A 14 -0.64 4.78 -17.16
N LYS A 15 -0.38 5.42 -16.01
CA LYS A 15 -0.56 4.89 -14.64
C LYS A 15 -1.91 4.20 -14.43
N SER A 16 -2.98 4.74 -15.04
CA SER A 16 -4.32 4.15 -14.90
C SER A 16 -4.45 2.75 -15.52
N ALA A 17 -3.73 2.47 -16.62
CA ALA A 17 -3.74 1.18 -17.27
C ALA A 17 -3.04 0.13 -16.40
N ILE A 18 -1.86 0.48 -15.88
CA ILE A 18 -1.09 -0.38 -14.97
C ILE A 18 -1.89 -0.69 -13.70
N ILE A 19 -2.52 0.32 -13.09
CA ILE A 19 -3.36 0.12 -11.90
C ILE A 19 -4.51 -0.84 -12.20
N ARG A 20 -5.17 -0.72 -13.36
CA ARG A 20 -6.26 -1.62 -13.76
C ARG A 20 -5.77 -3.05 -13.95
N GLU A 21 -4.62 -3.22 -14.58
CA GLU A 21 -4.00 -4.53 -14.79
C GLU A 21 -3.64 -5.19 -13.46
N LEU A 22 -2.95 -4.47 -12.57
CA LEU A 22 -2.59 -4.95 -11.23
C LEU A 22 -3.84 -5.33 -10.41
N ALA A 23 -4.89 -4.51 -10.45
CA ALA A 23 -6.15 -4.84 -9.80
C ALA A 23 -6.79 -6.11 -10.37
N GLY A 24 -6.60 -6.38 -11.66
CA GLY A 24 -6.98 -7.65 -12.31
C GLY A 24 -6.21 -8.85 -11.76
N GLU A 25 -4.90 -8.71 -11.58
CA GLU A 25 -4.06 -9.77 -10.99
C GLU A 25 -4.44 -10.04 -9.53
N LEU A 26 -4.68 -9.00 -8.73
CA LEU A 26 -5.13 -9.16 -7.35
C LEU A 26 -6.47 -9.92 -7.27
N ARG A 27 -7.42 -9.60 -8.15
CA ARG A 27 -8.69 -10.34 -8.27
C ARG A 27 -8.49 -11.79 -8.67
N ARG A 28 -7.62 -12.08 -9.64
CA ARG A 28 -7.28 -13.45 -10.06
C ARG A 28 -6.67 -14.25 -8.90
N ALA A 29 -5.69 -13.67 -8.21
CA ALA A 29 -5.03 -14.30 -7.07
C ALA A 29 -6.03 -14.59 -5.94
N HIS A 30 -6.90 -13.63 -5.63
CA HIS A 30 -7.94 -13.79 -4.62
C HIS A 30 -8.95 -14.89 -5.01
N ALA A 31 -9.45 -14.90 -6.26
CA ALA A 31 -10.36 -15.92 -6.77
C ALA A 31 -9.75 -17.34 -6.76
N ALA A 32 -8.45 -17.43 -7.02
CA ALA A 32 -7.68 -18.68 -6.91
C ALA A 32 -7.39 -19.09 -5.45
N LYS A 33 -7.90 -18.37 -4.46
CA LYS A 33 -7.62 -18.55 -3.02
C LYS A 33 -6.11 -18.48 -2.69
N GLY A 34 -5.35 -17.77 -3.52
CA GLY A 34 -3.95 -17.47 -3.29
C GLY A 34 -3.78 -16.54 -2.08
N LYS A 35 -2.56 -16.52 -1.52
CA LYS A 35 -2.19 -15.59 -0.44
C LYS A 35 -1.45 -14.40 -1.02
N ILE A 36 -1.94 -13.20 -0.73
CA ILE A 36 -1.33 -11.96 -1.21
C ILE A 36 -0.52 -11.34 -0.08
N ALA A 37 0.76 -11.13 -0.32
CA ALA A 37 1.65 -10.45 0.60
C ALA A 37 1.96 -9.04 0.10
N ALA A 38 1.85 -8.05 0.98
CA ALA A 38 2.26 -6.68 0.73
C ALA A 38 3.55 -6.37 1.48
N VAL A 39 4.54 -5.80 0.80
CA VAL A 39 5.75 -5.24 1.41
C VAL A 39 5.58 -3.74 1.44
N VAL A 40 5.54 -3.16 2.64
CA VAL A 40 5.16 -1.76 2.85
C VAL A 40 6.25 -0.97 3.57
N GLY A 41 6.33 0.32 3.23
CA GLY A 41 7.25 1.27 3.83
C GLY A 41 6.54 2.50 4.40
N PRO A 42 7.24 3.32 5.20
CA PRO A 42 6.65 4.47 5.91
C PRO A 42 6.04 5.54 4.99
N ALA A 43 6.41 5.54 3.70
CA ALA A 43 5.82 6.43 2.71
C ALA A 43 4.29 6.32 2.63
N ILE A 44 3.72 5.13 2.82
CA ILE A 44 2.26 4.93 2.79
C ILE A 44 1.54 5.80 3.84
N VAL A 45 2.10 5.90 5.04
CA VAL A 45 1.52 6.71 6.13
C VAL A 45 1.72 8.20 5.85
N ARG A 46 2.93 8.59 5.41
CA ARG A 46 3.29 9.99 5.14
C ARG A 46 2.48 10.61 4.00
N THR A 47 2.12 9.83 2.98
CA THR A 47 1.28 10.30 1.88
C THR A 47 -0.21 10.24 2.17
N GLY A 48 -0.62 9.79 3.37
CA GLY A 48 -2.04 9.61 3.71
C GLY A 48 -2.71 8.39 3.06
N ALA A 49 -1.92 7.49 2.43
CA ALA A 49 -2.45 6.33 1.74
C ALA A 49 -2.87 5.18 2.67
N GLY A 50 -2.65 5.30 3.99
CA GLY A 50 -2.96 4.27 4.99
C GLY A 50 -4.40 3.75 4.90
N GLN A 51 -5.38 4.63 4.73
CA GLN A 51 -6.79 4.26 4.58
C GLN A 51 -7.06 3.34 3.36
N HIS A 52 -6.27 3.46 2.29
CA HIS A 52 -6.40 2.59 1.13
C HIS A 52 -5.81 1.20 1.41
N LEU A 53 -4.72 1.15 2.17
CA LEU A 53 -4.15 -0.12 2.63
C LEU A 53 -5.11 -0.85 3.57
N VAL A 54 -5.74 -0.14 4.51
CA VAL A 54 -6.78 -0.71 5.38
C VAL A 54 -7.90 -1.34 4.56
N ARG A 55 -8.44 -0.62 3.57
CA ARG A 55 -9.49 -1.16 2.68
C ARG A 55 -9.06 -2.43 1.96
N LEU A 56 -7.80 -2.52 1.51
CA LEU A 56 -7.28 -3.73 0.87
C LEU A 56 -7.16 -4.91 1.84
N ILE A 57 -6.75 -4.66 3.08
CA ILE A 57 -6.69 -5.67 4.15
C ILE A 57 -8.10 -6.17 4.48
N GLU A 58 -9.03 -5.25 4.76
CA GLU A 58 -10.43 -5.57 5.10
C GLU A 58 -11.14 -6.32 3.95
N SER A 59 -10.85 -5.93 2.70
CA SER A 59 -11.37 -6.58 1.50
C SER A 59 -10.64 -7.89 1.14
N ARG A 60 -9.75 -8.40 2.00
CA ARG A 60 -9.02 -9.67 1.79
C ARG A 60 -8.13 -9.72 0.55
N TYR A 61 -7.64 -8.56 0.12
CA TYR A 61 -6.61 -8.43 -0.93
C TYR A 61 -5.19 -8.35 -0.36
N VAL A 62 -5.03 -8.35 0.97
CA VAL A 62 -3.74 -8.49 1.65
C VAL A 62 -3.90 -9.49 2.79
N ASP A 63 -3.25 -10.65 2.69
CA ASP A 63 -3.23 -11.68 3.72
C ASP A 63 -2.02 -11.56 4.65
N ARG A 64 -0.91 -11.02 4.14
CA ARG A 64 0.35 -10.88 4.88
C ARG A 64 0.92 -9.48 4.65
N LEU A 65 1.38 -8.85 5.72
CA LEU A 65 2.00 -7.54 5.68
C LEU A 65 3.44 -7.66 6.18
N PHE A 66 4.40 -7.34 5.32
CA PHE A 66 5.81 -7.23 5.67
C PHE A 66 6.18 -5.76 5.75
N ALA A 67 6.63 -5.32 6.92
CA ALA A 67 6.94 -3.93 7.19
C ALA A 67 8.14 -3.80 8.13
N GLY A 68 8.80 -2.65 8.10
CA GLY A 68 9.81 -2.27 9.08
C GLY A 68 9.22 -1.47 10.25
N ASN A 69 9.98 -1.32 11.34
CA ASN A 69 9.58 -0.58 12.54
C ASN A 69 9.06 0.84 12.24
N SER A 70 9.70 1.57 11.33
CA SER A 70 9.29 2.95 11.00
C SER A 70 7.87 3.03 10.42
N PHE A 71 7.44 2.03 9.64
CA PHE A 71 6.06 2.00 9.15
C PHE A 71 5.08 1.80 10.32
N ALA A 72 5.35 0.81 11.17
CA ALA A 72 4.50 0.49 12.31
C ALA A 72 4.39 1.67 13.29
N ALA A 73 5.51 2.32 13.60
CA ALA A 73 5.55 3.48 14.48
C ALA A 73 4.71 4.65 13.94
N TYR A 74 4.85 4.99 12.66
CA TYR A 74 4.08 6.09 12.06
C TYR A 74 2.59 5.75 11.91
N ASP A 75 2.25 4.50 11.59
CA ASP A 75 0.85 4.08 11.48
C ASP A 75 0.13 4.19 12.83
N VAL A 76 0.77 3.72 13.90
CA VAL A 76 0.26 3.85 15.28
C VAL A 76 0.19 5.33 15.71
N GLU A 77 1.23 6.12 15.42
CA GLU A 77 1.23 7.57 15.71
C GLU A 77 0.03 8.26 15.02
N ARG A 78 -0.17 7.98 13.74
CA ARG A 78 -1.28 8.54 12.95
C ARG A 78 -2.64 8.12 13.51
N ALA A 79 -2.79 6.86 13.92
CA ALA A 79 -4.03 6.34 14.47
C ALA A 79 -4.38 6.93 15.85
N LEU A 80 -3.37 7.18 16.70
CA LEU A 80 -3.59 7.68 18.07
C LEU A 80 -3.67 9.20 18.15
N PHE A 81 -2.85 9.91 17.36
CA PHE A 81 -2.64 11.35 17.50
C PHE A 81 -3.04 12.15 16.25
N GLY A 82 -3.34 11.48 15.13
CA GLY A 82 -3.57 12.15 13.85
C GLY A 82 -2.30 12.77 13.25
N THR A 83 -1.13 12.55 13.85
CA THR A 83 0.14 13.15 13.42
C THR A 83 0.99 12.18 12.61
N SER A 84 2.00 12.71 11.92
CA SER A 84 3.11 11.95 11.35
C SER A 84 4.38 12.71 11.64
N LEU A 85 5.31 12.11 12.41
CA LEU A 85 6.51 12.79 12.91
C LEU A 85 6.22 14.04 13.75
N GLY A 86 5.13 14.03 14.51
CA GLY A 86 4.69 15.14 15.35
C GLY A 86 4.07 16.32 14.59
N MET A 87 3.94 16.24 13.26
CA MET A 87 3.22 17.24 12.46
C MET A 87 1.80 16.74 12.16
N ASN A 88 0.81 17.61 12.27
CA ASN A 88 -0.52 17.34 11.77
C ASN A 88 -0.57 17.68 10.26
N PRO A 89 -0.76 16.69 9.39
CA PRO A 89 -0.79 16.91 7.94
C PRO A 89 -2.02 17.65 7.43
N ASP A 90 -3.08 17.81 8.25
CA ASP A 90 -4.26 18.62 7.92
C ASP A 90 -4.10 20.10 8.33
N LEU A 91 -2.99 20.43 9.01
CA LEU A 91 -2.61 21.79 9.42
C LEU A 91 -1.50 22.41 8.55
N ALA A 92 -1.13 21.75 7.45
CA ALA A 92 -0.12 22.20 6.48
C ALA A 92 -0.75 22.75 5.19
#